data_AF-A0A2H0DQH7-F1
#
_entry.id   AF-A0A2H0DQH7-F1
#
_cell.length_a   1.000
_cell.length_b   1.000
_cell.length_c   1.000
_cell.angle_alpha   90.00
_cell.angle_beta   90.00
_cell.angle_gamma   90.00
#
_symmetry.space_group_name_H-M   'P 1'
#
loop_
_entity.id
_entity.type
_entity.pdbx_description
1 polymer ?
#
loop_
_entity_poly.entity_id
_entity_poly.type
_entity_poly.pdbx_seq_one_letter_code
_entity_poly.pdbx_strand_id
1 'polypeptide(L)'
;MRFTLTALLLAGAARAEAPLGRMKSLDFESRFVLAAPHGDFDFNTVPIAWRVCPKIGWDCVAAEGYRRKEHPINVSRPTENFGVRSSDEEEHTPRAKQVYERYLAEIRSVNSDPAVFVELHGNSRAASAGALEIARFERALIRALPEAASRLSR
;
A
#
# COMPACT_ATOMS: atom_id res chain seq x y z
N MET A 1 26.75 -22.11 -54.41
CA MET A 1 25.50 -21.48 -53.94
C MET A 1 25.63 -21.21 -52.45
N ARG A 2 25.52 -19.94 -52.01
CA ARG A 2 25.51 -19.55 -50.59
C ARG A 2 24.06 -19.25 -50.21
N PHE A 3 23.52 -19.95 -49.21
CA PHE A 3 22.23 -19.62 -48.61
C PHE A 3 22.47 -18.70 -47.42
N THR A 4 21.91 -17.50 -47.46
CA THR A 4 21.87 -16.58 -46.33
C THR A 4 20.59 -16.87 -45.56
N LEU A 5 20.71 -17.36 -44.31
CA LEU A 5 19.57 -17.57 -43.43
C LEU A 5 19.29 -16.25 -42.70
N THR A 6 18.25 -15.53 -43.08
CA THR A 6 17.77 -14.36 -42.35
C THR A 6 16.91 -14.85 -41.19
N ALA A 7 17.43 -14.77 -39.95
CA ALA A 7 16.63 -14.99 -38.76
C ALA A 7 15.73 -13.77 -38.51
N LEU A 8 14.42 -13.96 -38.68
CA LEU A 8 13.41 -12.97 -38.32
C LEU A 8 13.14 -13.09 -36.80
N LEU A 9 13.76 -12.22 -36.00
CA LEU A 9 13.44 -12.08 -34.57
C LEU A 9 12.07 -11.41 -34.43
N LEU A 10 11.03 -12.22 -34.17
CA LEU A 10 9.75 -11.74 -33.67
C LEU A 10 9.93 -11.37 -32.19
N ALA A 11 10.30 -10.11 -31.92
CA ALA A 11 10.18 -9.54 -30.59
C ALA A 11 8.69 -9.39 -30.27
N GLY A 12 8.13 -10.34 -29.52
CA GLY A 12 6.81 -10.19 -28.94
C GLY A 12 6.82 -8.97 -28.01
N ALA A 13 6.09 -7.92 -28.36
CA ALA A 13 5.85 -6.81 -27.46
C ALA A 13 5.11 -7.35 -26.24
N ALA A 14 5.81 -7.47 -25.10
CA ALA A 14 5.16 -7.68 -23.82
C ALA A 14 4.15 -6.54 -23.65
N ARG A 15 2.86 -6.86 -23.67
CA ARG A 15 1.81 -5.91 -23.30
C ARG A 15 2.12 -5.50 -21.87
N ALA A 16 2.47 -4.23 -21.66
CA ALA A 16 2.55 -3.67 -20.33
C ALA A 16 1.20 -3.91 -19.65
N GLU A 17 1.18 -4.70 -18.58
CA GLU A 17 -0.02 -4.85 -17.76
C GLU A 17 -0.45 -3.46 -17.29
N ALA A 18 -1.75 -3.18 -17.37
CA ALA A 18 -2.28 -1.94 -16.86
C ALA A 18 -1.88 -1.81 -15.37
N PRO A 19 -1.48 -0.62 -14.89
CA PRO A 19 -1.06 -0.46 -13.51
C PRO A 19 -2.18 -0.84 -12.55
N LEU A 20 -1.88 -1.77 -11.63
CA LEU A 20 -2.81 -2.27 -10.59
C LEU A 20 -3.39 -1.15 -9.70
N GLY A 21 -2.65 -0.05 -9.58
CA GLY A 21 -3.01 1.11 -8.79
C GLY A 21 -1.92 2.17 -8.85
N ARG A 22 -2.12 3.26 -8.11
CA ARG A 22 -1.20 4.39 -8.03
C ARG A 22 -0.91 4.75 -6.58
N MET A 23 0.33 5.13 -6.33
CA MET A 23 0.76 5.76 -5.08
C MET A 23 1.14 7.19 -5.39
N LYS A 24 0.87 8.08 -4.44
CA LYS A 24 1.29 9.48 -4.47
C LYS A 24 1.82 9.83 -3.10
N SER A 25 2.74 10.78 -3.09
CA SER A 25 3.30 11.31 -1.86
C SER A 25 3.42 12.83 -1.90
N LEU A 26 3.44 13.43 -0.70
CA LEU A 26 3.84 14.80 -0.47
C LEU A 26 4.95 14.79 0.57
N ASP A 27 6.07 15.42 0.24
CA ASP A 27 7.23 15.56 1.12
C ASP A 27 7.23 16.98 1.70
N PHE A 28 7.19 17.07 3.03
CA PHE A 28 7.27 18.31 3.77
C PHE A 28 8.52 18.36 4.67
N GLU A 29 9.48 17.46 4.44
CA GLU A 29 10.68 17.27 5.27
C GLU A 29 10.33 17.08 6.76
N SER A 30 9.19 16.43 7.02
CA SER A 30 8.69 16.26 8.37
C SER A 30 9.38 15.11 9.10
N ARG A 31 9.15 15.01 10.42
CA ARG A 31 9.47 13.79 11.19
C ARG A 31 8.25 12.89 11.36
N PHE A 32 7.14 13.24 10.73
CA PHE A 32 5.85 12.59 10.93
C PHE A 32 5.23 12.26 9.57
N VAL A 33 4.65 11.07 9.46
CA VAL A 33 4.03 10.58 8.23
C VAL A 33 2.57 10.24 8.50
N LEU A 34 1.68 10.73 7.63
CA LEU A 34 0.27 10.35 7.55
C LEU A 34 0.01 9.59 6.25
N ALA A 35 -0.38 8.33 6.35
CA ALA A 35 -0.64 7.49 5.19
C ALA A 35 -2.12 7.10 5.06
N ALA A 36 -2.62 6.97 3.82
CA ALA A 36 -3.93 6.43 3.51
C ALA A 36 -3.76 5.24 2.53
N PRO A 37 -3.60 4.00 3.04
CA PRO A 37 -3.23 2.84 2.22
C PRO A 37 -4.38 2.32 1.35
N HIS A 38 -5.64 2.64 1.66
CA HIS A 38 -6.82 2.03 1.03
C HIS A 38 -7.77 3.06 0.41
N GLY A 39 -7.25 4.10 -0.26
CA GLY A 39 -8.01 5.32 -0.60
C GLY A 39 -9.38 5.18 -1.28
N ASP A 40 -9.53 4.25 -2.23
CA ASP A 40 -10.81 4.03 -2.93
C ASP A 40 -11.74 3.06 -2.19
N PHE A 41 -11.21 2.35 -1.20
CA PHE A 41 -11.91 1.35 -0.41
C PHE A 41 -12.41 1.95 0.91
N ASP A 42 -11.49 2.63 1.60
CA ASP A 42 -11.72 3.37 2.83
C ASP A 42 -12.20 4.78 2.46
N PHE A 43 -13.52 4.94 2.40
CA PHE A 43 -14.18 6.17 1.98
C PHE A 43 -13.56 7.43 2.60
N ASN A 44 -13.25 8.41 1.74
CA ASN A 44 -12.73 9.74 2.08
C ASN A 44 -11.34 9.79 2.75
N THR A 45 -10.65 8.67 3.00
CA THR A 45 -9.31 8.70 3.64
C THR A 45 -8.28 9.49 2.84
N VAL A 46 -8.24 9.31 1.51
CA VAL A 46 -7.37 10.07 0.59
C VAL A 46 -7.67 11.58 0.61
N PRO A 47 -8.93 12.04 0.37
CA PRO A 47 -9.28 13.46 0.50
C PRO A 47 -8.97 14.08 1.87
N ILE A 48 -9.10 13.30 2.96
CA ILE A 48 -8.75 13.74 4.31
C ILE A 48 -7.23 13.94 4.42
N ALA A 49 -6.44 12.92 4.04
CA ALA A 49 -4.98 12.99 4.09
C ALA A 49 -4.45 14.22 3.33
N TRP A 50 -4.89 14.40 2.08
CA TRP A 50 -4.45 15.53 1.24
C TRP A 50 -4.88 16.91 1.74
N ARG A 51 -5.94 16.99 2.56
CA ARG A 51 -6.38 18.27 3.15
C ARG A 51 -5.75 18.54 4.51
N VAL A 52 -5.43 17.51 5.29
CA VAL A 52 -4.88 17.62 6.64
C VAL A 52 -3.38 17.85 6.59
N CYS A 53 -2.67 17.03 5.82
CA CYS A 53 -1.22 17.07 5.73
C CYS A 53 -0.60 18.46 5.51
N PRO A 54 -1.02 19.26 4.51
CA PRO A 54 -0.43 20.58 4.28
C PRO A 54 -0.70 21.56 5.44
N LYS A 55 -1.75 21.32 6.24
CA LYS A 55 -2.08 22.18 7.39
C LYS A 55 -1.21 21.88 8.61
N ILE A 56 -0.77 20.63 8.76
CA ILE A 56 0.03 20.18 9.91
C ILE A 56 1.52 20.02 9.57
N GLY A 57 1.91 20.12 8.30
CA GLY A 57 3.29 19.97 7.85
C GLY A 57 3.83 18.55 8.05
N TRP A 58 2.99 17.54 7.81
CA TRP A 58 3.39 16.13 7.86
C TRP A 58 3.59 15.59 6.46
N ASP A 59 4.53 14.67 6.29
CA ASP A 59 4.70 13.93 5.05
C ASP A 59 3.51 13.01 4.84
N CYS A 60 3.23 12.71 3.58
CA CYS A 60 1.98 12.04 3.23
C CYS A 60 2.21 11.00 2.16
N VAL A 61 1.53 9.86 2.31
CA VAL A 61 1.51 8.81 1.29
C VAL A 61 0.08 8.34 1.14
N ALA A 62 -0.40 8.19 -0.10
CA ALA A 62 -1.68 7.54 -0.30
C ALA A 62 -1.68 6.63 -1.51
N ALA A 63 -2.45 5.57 -1.39
CA ALA A 63 -2.61 4.55 -2.41
C ALA A 63 -4.07 4.49 -2.88
N GLU A 64 -4.25 4.46 -4.20
CA GLU A 64 -5.53 4.41 -4.89
C GLU A 64 -5.48 3.26 -5.92
N GLY A 65 -6.61 2.61 -6.18
CA GLY A 65 -6.77 1.58 -7.21
C GLY A 65 -6.50 0.15 -6.74
N TYR A 66 -5.76 -0.04 -5.66
CA TYR A 66 -5.26 -1.36 -5.25
C TYR A 66 -6.23 -2.26 -4.50
N ARG A 67 -7.22 -1.70 -3.79
CA ARG A 67 -8.18 -2.46 -2.96
C ARG A 67 -9.60 -2.20 -3.47
N ARG A 68 -10.02 -2.96 -4.47
CA ARG A 68 -11.34 -2.95 -5.12
C ARG A 68 -11.80 -4.39 -5.29
N LYS A 69 -13.07 -4.60 -5.65
CA LYS A 69 -13.58 -5.97 -5.87
C LYS A 69 -12.79 -6.70 -6.98
N GLU A 70 -12.36 -5.98 -8.01
CA GLU A 70 -11.58 -6.48 -9.14
C GLU A 70 -10.08 -6.63 -8.82
N HIS A 71 -9.61 -5.88 -7.81
CA HIS A 71 -8.21 -5.83 -7.39
C HIS A 71 -8.17 -5.84 -5.86
N PRO A 72 -8.22 -6.99 -5.17
CA PRO A 72 -8.43 -7.03 -3.73
C PRO A 72 -7.14 -6.93 -2.92
N ILE A 73 -6.14 -6.20 -3.42
CA ILE A 73 -4.80 -6.19 -2.85
C ILE A 73 -4.79 -5.32 -1.59
N ASN A 74 -4.28 -5.86 -0.50
CA ASN A 74 -4.00 -5.10 0.70
C ASN A 74 -2.70 -4.30 0.50
N VAL A 75 -2.74 -3.00 0.71
CA VAL A 75 -1.56 -2.15 0.53
C VAL A 75 -0.68 -2.11 1.78
N SER A 76 -1.29 -2.18 2.98
CA SER A 76 -0.57 -2.14 4.26
C SER A 76 -0.21 -3.52 4.80
N ARG A 77 -0.51 -4.59 4.06
CA ARG A 77 -0.09 -5.97 4.35
C ARG A 77 0.23 -6.72 3.04
N PRO A 78 1.15 -7.69 3.02
CA PRO A 78 1.50 -8.44 1.80
C PRO A 78 0.47 -9.54 1.48
N THR A 79 -0.82 -9.18 1.45
CA THR A 79 -1.95 -10.10 1.31
C THR A 79 -2.99 -9.57 0.32
N GLU A 80 -3.86 -10.45 -0.19
CA GLU A 80 -5.01 -10.08 -1.01
C GLU A 80 -6.16 -11.05 -0.82
N ASN A 81 -7.39 -10.54 -0.75
CA ASN A 81 -8.66 -11.24 -0.96
C ASN A 81 -9.80 -10.25 -0.66
N PHE A 82 -10.98 -10.46 -1.23
CA PHE A 82 -12.17 -9.65 -0.92
C PHE A 82 -13.20 -10.49 -0.17
N GLY A 83 -13.86 -9.88 0.82
CA GLY A 83 -15.05 -10.48 1.47
C GLY A 83 -14.73 -11.62 2.44
N VAL A 84 -13.48 -11.77 2.84
CA VAL A 84 -13.07 -12.68 3.90
C VAL A 84 -13.47 -12.16 5.27
N ARG A 85 -13.78 -13.07 6.20
CA ARG A 85 -14.32 -12.73 7.53
C ARG A 85 -13.23 -12.25 8.48
N SER A 86 -11.98 -12.61 8.22
CA SER A 86 -10.82 -12.22 9.01
C SER A 86 -9.62 -11.90 8.11
N SER A 87 -8.62 -11.21 8.67
CA SER A 87 -7.34 -10.97 7.99
C SER A 87 -6.57 -12.26 7.69
N ASP A 88 -6.80 -13.32 8.46
CA ASP A 88 -6.06 -14.58 8.38
C ASP A 88 -6.53 -15.44 7.19
N GLU A 89 -7.66 -15.06 6.60
CA GLU A 89 -8.20 -15.64 5.36
C GLU A 89 -7.72 -14.90 4.10
N GLU A 90 -6.97 -13.79 4.23
CA GLU A 90 -6.33 -13.13 3.09
C GLU A 90 -5.13 -13.96 2.58
N GLU A 91 -4.94 -14.04 1.27
CA GLU A 91 -3.90 -14.87 0.67
C GLU A 91 -2.60 -14.10 0.46
N HIS A 92 -1.46 -14.76 0.70
CA HIS A 92 -0.15 -14.21 0.35
C HIS A 92 0.21 -14.54 -1.10
N THR A 93 0.38 -13.52 -1.94
CA THR A 93 0.77 -13.70 -3.34
C THR A 93 1.96 -12.83 -3.73
N PRO A 94 2.70 -13.19 -4.81
CA PRO A 94 3.82 -12.37 -5.28
C PRO A 94 3.41 -10.93 -5.63
N ARG A 95 2.23 -10.73 -6.23
CA ARG A 95 1.74 -9.39 -6.58
C ARG A 95 1.36 -8.57 -5.33
N ALA A 96 0.73 -9.19 -4.33
CA ALA A 96 0.41 -8.51 -3.08
C ALA A 96 1.68 -8.08 -2.33
N LYS A 97 2.69 -8.97 -2.31
CA LYS A 97 4.02 -8.64 -1.77
C LYS A 97 4.67 -7.47 -2.52
N GLN A 98 4.62 -7.46 -3.85
CA GLN A 98 5.18 -6.37 -4.65
C GLN A 98 4.51 -5.02 -4.36
N VAL A 99 3.18 -4.98 -4.23
CA VAL A 99 2.44 -3.76 -3.88
C VAL A 99 2.80 -3.28 -2.48
N TYR A 100 2.88 -4.19 -1.50
CA TYR A 100 3.30 -3.87 -0.14
C TYR A 100 4.73 -3.33 -0.08
N GLU A 101 5.67 -3.92 -0.82
CA GLU A 101 7.05 -3.43 -0.90
C GLU A 101 7.14 -2.05 -1.55
N ARG A 102 6.34 -1.80 -2.60
CA ARG A 102 6.22 -0.47 -3.20
C ARG A 102 5.69 0.57 -2.21
N TYR A 103 4.70 0.20 -1.40
CA TYR A 103 4.16 1.08 -0.36
C TYR A 103 5.21 1.45 0.67
N LEU A 104 5.98 0.48 1.16
CA LEU A 104 7.10 0.75 2.06
C LEU A 104 8.18 1.62 1.42
N ALA A 105 8.47 1.43 0.14
CA ALA A 105 9.43 2.26 -0.58
C ALA A 105 8.96 3.72 -0.69
N GLU A 106 7.68 3.95 -0.97
CA GLU A 106 7.08 5.30 -1.04
C GLU A 106 7.10 6.01 0.33
N ILE A 107 6.82 5.29 1.42
CA ILE A 107 6.98 5.84 2.78
C ILE A 107 8.42 6.23 3.02
N ARG A 108 9.38 5.34 2.70
CA ARG A 108 10.80 5.58 2.93
C ARG A 108 11.38 6.68 2.05
N SER A 109 10.79 6.95 0.89
CA SER A 109 11.26 8.02 0.00
C SER A 109 10.93 9.40 0.54
N VAL A 110 9.83 9.56 1.27
CA VAL A 110 9.53 10.82 1.98
C VAL A 110 10.13 10.84 3.39
N ASN A 111 10.17 9.69 4.06
CA ASN A 111 10.68 9.60 5.43
C ASN A 111 11.18 8.19 5.77
N SER A 112 12.50 8.01 5.78
CA SER A 112 13.11 6.71 6.07
C SER A 112 13.05 6.31 7.56
N ASP A 113 12.85 7.26 8.47
CA ASP A 113 12.77 7.02 9.92
C ASP A 113 11.78 7.99 10.62
N PRO A 114 10.46 7.80 10.41
CA PRO A 114 9.47 8.68 11.00
C PRO A 114 9.44 8.54 12.53
N ALA A 115 9.43 9.68 13.22
CA ALA A 115 9.19 9.73 14.66
C ALA A 115 7.76 9.26 14.99
N VAL A 116 6.78 9.55 14.13
CA VAL A 116 5.40 9.04 14.21
C VAL A 116 4.93 8.67 12.81
N PHE A 117 4.34 7.48 12.69
CA PHE A 117 3.67 6.99 11.49
C PHE A 117 2.21 6.70 11.82
N VAL A 118 1.29 7.30 11.08
CA VAL A 118 -0.17 7.12 11.26
C VAL A 118 -0.76 6.65 9.95
N GLU A 119 -1.54 5.56 9.98
CA GLU A 119 -2.41 5.17 8.88
C GLU A 119 -3.85 5.61 9.13
N LEU A 120 -4.48 6.21 8.13
CA LEU A 120 -5.89 6.52 8.09
C LEU A 120 -6.65 5.38 7.43
N HIS A 121 -7.57 4.80 8.19
CA HIS A 121 -8.45 3.74 7.74
C HIS A 121 -9.92 4.11 7.88
N GLY A 122 -10.72 3.51 7.01
CA GLY A 122 -12.18 3.48 7.13
C GLY A 122 -12.60 2.38 8.10
N ASN A 123 -13.66 2.63 8.87
CA ASN A 123 -14.27 1.64 9.75
C ASN A 123 -15.78 1.57 9.47
N SER A 124 -16.30 0.37 9.30
CA SER A 124 -17.73 0.10 9.04
C SER A 124 -18.50 -0.33 10.29
N ARG A 125 -17.87 -0.34 11.47
CA ARG A 125 -18.52 -0.71 12.74
C ARG A 125 -19.56 0.35 13.13
N ALA A 126 -20.81 -0.08 13.27
CA ALA A 126 -21.91 0.78 13.70
C ALA A 126 -21.66 1.46 15.06
N ALA A 127 -20.96 0.78 15.98
CA ALA A 127 -20.61 1.33 17.29
C ALA A 127 -19.65 2.52 17.23
N SER A 128 -18.93 2.68 16.12
CA SER A 128 -17.93 3.72 15.87
C SER A 128 -18.48 4.86 15.02
N ALA A 129 -19.78 4.84 14.70
CA ALA A 129 -20.41 5.83 13.83
C ALA A 129 -20.29 7.24 14.42
N GLY A 130 -19.70 8.17 13.65
CA GLY A 130 -19.49 9.55 14.08
C GLY A 130 -18.32 9.75 15.06
N ALA A 131 -17.56 8.70 15.37
CA ALA A 131 -16.39 8.78 16.25
C ALA A 131 -15.08 8.68 15.46
N LEU A 132 -14.03 9.36 15.95
CA LEU A 132 -12.65 9.10 15.56
C LEU A 132 -12.07 8.08 16.55
N GLU A 133 -11.69 6.92 16.06
CA GLU A 133 -11.00 5.91 16.85
C GLU A 133 -9.49 5.99 16.62
N ILE A 134 -8.72 5.84 17.69
CA ILE A 134 -7.26 5.84 17.64
C ILE A 134 -6.78 4.49 18.16
N ALA A 135 -6.27 3.65 17.24
CA ALA A 135 -5.54 2.44 17.59
C ALA A 135 -4.04 2.81 17.74
N ARG A 136 -3.49 2.67 18.94
CA ARG A 136 -2.06 2.88 19.20
C ARG A 136 -1.32 1.55 19.20
N PHE A 137 -0.27 1.48 18.40
CA PHE A 137 0.74 0.44 18.50
C PHE A 137 2.03 1.09 18.97
N GLU A 138 2.46 0.77 20.20
CA GLU A 138 3.74 1.26 20.71
C GLU A 138 4.93 0.51 20.07
N ARG A 139 6.04 1.23 19.94
CA ARG A 139 7.15 0.98 19.02
C ARG A 139 7.79 -0.41 19.20
N ALA A 140 7.51 -1.34 18.29
CA ALA A 140 8.38 -2.47 17.93
C ALA A 140 8.48 -2.72 16.41
N LEU A 141 7.89 -1.86 15.57
CA LEU A 141 7.49 -2.25 14.21
C LEU A 141 8.35 -1.71 13.05
N ILE A 142 9.48 -1.03 13.27
CA ILE A 142 10.39 -0.67 12.14
C ILE A 142 11.57 -1.66 12.02
N ARG A 143 11.98 -2.33 13.12
CA ARG A 143 12.96 -3.44 13.07
C ARG A 143 12.36 -4.82 12.81
N ALA A 144 11.04 -5.00 12.99
CA ALA A 144 10.40 -6.32 12.95
C ALA A 144 9.66 -6.65 11.63
N LEU A 145 9.62 -5.76 10.64
CA LEU A 145 8.91 -6.02 9.37
C LEU A 145 9.43 -7.26 8.60
N PRO A 146 10.72 -7.65 8.68
CA PRO A 146 11.17 -8.93 8.12
C PRO A 146 10.84 -10.15 9.01
N GLU A 147 10.77 -10.00 10.33
CA GLU A 147 10.60 -11.12 11.26
C GLU A 147 9.13 -11.52 11.48
N ALA A 148 8.20 -10.57 11.47
CA ALA A 148 6.77 -10.89 11.59
C ALA A 148 6.23 -11.65 10.37
N ALA A 149 6.75 -11.35 9.17
CA ALA A 149 6.34 -12.02 7.94
C ALA A 149 6.84 -13.48 7.82
N SER A 150 7.92 -13.84 8.52
CA SER A 150 8.49 -15.20 8.50
C SER A 150 7.94 -16.13 9.59
N ARG A 151 7.17 -15.59 10.56
CA ARG A 151 6.51 -16.39 11.60
C ARG A 151 5.08 -16.79 11.25
N LEU A 152 4.49 -16.21 10.21
CA LEU A 152 3.17 -16.56 9.68
C LEU A 152 3.24 -17.61 8.55
N SER A 153 4.44 -18.09 8.22
CA SER A 153 4.69 -19.14 7.22
C SER A 153 5.18 -20.46 7.81
N ARG A 154 4.76 -20.81 9.04
CA ARG A 154 4.93 -22.15 9.62
C ARG A 154 3.60 -22.70 10.08
#